data_AF-A0A0B2UKE2-F1
#
_entry.id   AF-A0A0B2UKE2-F1
#
_cell.length_a   1.000
_cell.length_b   1.000
_cell.length_c   1.000
_cell.angle_alpha   90.00
_cell.angle_beta   90.00
_cell.angle_gamma   90.00
#
_symmetry.space_group_name_H-M   'P 1'
#
loop_
_entity.id
_entity.type
_entity.pdbx_description
1 polymer ?
#
loop_
_entity_poly.entity_id
_entity_poly.type
_entity_poly.pdbx_seq_one_letter_code
_entity_poly.pdbx_strand_id
1 'polypeptide(L)'
;MKIEVEDIDQIMQQITNMVPPMHKDDHRILNALKNTIEKNVTVSNSHLQELTIKNEQKEAKMMSLAFLRKDLPLEATEEFKCHIDFIKEQIESKKEASTLQHRTPKHRACVELNDTIENEIRIANENITAIKGKLQRTKEVAEEAFNKSSGRFLKPLEYAEKFFRCI
;
A
#
# COMPACT_ATOMS: atom_id res chain seq x y z
N MET A 1 64.57 40.24 13.43
CA MET A 1 63.73 39.18 12.85
C MET A 1 63.19 38.38 14.03
N LYS A 2 61.89 38.42 14.31
CA LYS A 2 61.27 37.68 15.43
C LYS A 2 60.76 36.34 14.90
N ILE A 3 60.87 35.30 15.72
CA ILE A 3 60.42 33.95 15.36
C ILE A 3 58.92 33.87 15.67
N GLU A 4 58.11 33.34 14.75
CA GLU A 4 56.68 33.08 14.98
C GLU A 4 56.51 31.68 15.58
N VAL A 5 55.75 31.59 16.66
CA VAL A 5 55.54 30.33 17.39
C VAL A 5 54.05 30.18 17.69
N GLU A 6 53.53 28.97 17.55
CA GLU A 6 52.10 28.65 17.71
C GLU A 6 51.63 28.81 19.16
N ASP A 7 52.37 28.28 20.14
CA ASP A 7 52.05 28.40 21.56
C ASP A 7 53.30 28.22 22.43
N ILE A 8 53.66 29.27 23.18
CA ILE A 8 54.81 29.27 24.09
C ILE A 8 54.53 28.38 25.30
N ASP A 9 53.30 28.35 25.79
CA ASP A 9 52.94 27.57 26.97
C ASP A 9 52.99 26.07 26.68
N GLN A 10 52.56 25.66 25.48
CA GLN A 10 52.67 24.26 25.05
C GLN A 10 54.14 23.81 24.94
N ILE A 11 55.03 24.65 24.40
CA ILE A 11 56.46 24.34 24.32
C ILE A 11 57.09 24.25 25.70
N MET A 12 56.80 25.21 26.59
CA MET A 12 57.31 25.19 27.96
C MET A 12 56.81 23.95 28.72
N GLN A 13 55.58 23.52 28.47
CA GLN A 13 55.02 22.31 29.04
C GLN A 13 55.71 21.04 28.51
N GLN A 14 56.00 20.97 27.20
CA GLN A 14 56.78 19.87 26.62
C GLN A 14 58.19 19.80 27.18
N ILE A 15 58.88 20.94 27.32
CA ILE A 15 60.22 21.01 27.94
C ILE A 15 60.16 20.52 29.38
N THR A 16 59.15 20.94 30.14
CA THR A 16 58.96 20.52 31.53
C THR A 16 58.65 19.02 31.64
N ASN A 17 57.92 18.45 30.67
CA ASN A 17 57.63 17.01 30.63
C ASN A 17 58.86 16.17 30.25
N MET A 18 59.72 16.68 29.36
CA MET A 18 60.96 16.00 28.97
C MET A 18 62.05 16.10 30.04
N VAL A 19 62.13 17.26 30.70
CA VAL A 19 63.09 17.53 31.79
C VAL A 19 62.33 18.14 32.96
N PRO A 20 61.75 17.31 33.85
CA PRO A 20 61.08 17.79 35.04
C PRO A 20 62.07 18.52 35.94
N PRO A 21 61.79 19.77 36.34
CA PRO A 21 62.65 20.51 37.25
C PRO A 21 62.71 19.79 38.61
N MET A 22 63.91 19.46 39.07
CA MET A 22 64.12 18.75 40.34
C MET A 22 64.51 19.70 41.46
N HIS A 23 65.08 20.85 41.10
CA HIS A 23 65.53 21.87 42.04
C HIS A 23 64.86 23.24 41.78
N LYS A 24 64.83 24.08 42.81
CA LYS A 24 64.26 25.44 42.71
C LYS A 24 64.98 26.31 41.68
N ASP A 25 66.25 26.06 41.43
CA ASP A 25 67.02 26.79 40.43
C ASP A 25 66.64 26.40 39.00
N ASP A 26 66.24 25.14 38.75
CA ASP A 26 65.72 24.70 37.45
C ASP A 26 64.42 25.42 37.10
N HIS A 27 63.54 25.62 38.08
CA HIS A 27 62.33 26.42 37.91
C HIS A 27 62.65 27.89 37.57
N ARG A 28 63.69 28.46 38.17
CA ARG A 28 64.13 29.83 37.85
C ARG A 28 64.68 29.93 36.44
N ILE A 29 65.43 28.93 36.00
CA ILE A 29 65.97 28.85 34.64
C ILE A 29 64.84 28.70 33.62
N LEU A 30 63.86 27.82 33.87
CA LEU A 30 62.69 27.66 33.00
C LEU A 30 61.86 28.94 32.90
N ASN A 31 61.67 29.66 34.02
CA ASN A 31 60.98 30.94 33.99
C ASN A 31 61.77 32.03 33.25
N ALA A 32 63.10 32.07 33.41
CA ALA A 32 63.95 32.98 32.65
C ALA A 32 63.92 32.65 31.14
N LEU A 33 63.89 31.37 30.79
CA LEU A 33 63.75 30.89 29.41
C LEU A 33 62.41 31.31 28.82
N LYS A 34 61.29 31.06 29.52
CA LYS A 34 59.95 31.51 29.11
C LYS A 34 59.92 33.01 28.83
N ASN A 35 60.39 33.83 29.78
CA ASN A 35 60.45 35.28 29.62
C ASN A 35 61.34 35.73 28.45
N THR A 36 62.37 34.96 28.12
CA THR A 36 63.26 35.25 26.99
C THR A 36 62.59 34.92 25.66
N ILE A 37 61.86 33.80 25.61
CA ILE A 37 61.10 33.39 24.43
C ILE A 37 59.98 34.40 24.17
N GLU A 38 59.17 34.75 25.17
CA GLU A 38 58.07 35.73 25.05
C GLU A 38 58.53 37.11 24.56
N LYS A 39 59.74 37.54 24.93
CA LYS A 39 60.29 38.83 24.46
C LYS A 39 60.75 38.81 23.00
N ASN A 40 61.15 37.65 22.49
CA ASN A 40 61.78 37.50 21.18
C ASN A 40 60.86 36.86 20.13
N VAL A 41 59.70 36.36 20.55
CA VAL A 41 58.73 35.64 19.72
C VAL A 41 57.44 36.43 19.62
N THR A 42 56.78 36.32 18.46
CA THR A 42 55.40 36.78 18.27
C THR A 42 54.50 35.56 18.10
N VAL A 43 53.47 35.44 18.94
CA VAL A 43 52.51 34.32 18.86
C VAL A 43 51.62 34.50 17.64
N SER A 44 51.51 33.46 16.80
CA SER A 44 50.67 33.53 15.59
C SER A 44 49.19 33.32 15.94
N ASN A 45 48.34 34.34 15.70
CA ASN A 45 46.90 34.29 15.95
C ASN A 45 46.09 33.44 14.93
N SER A 46 46.76 32.71 14.03
CA SER A 46 46.13 31.97 12.94
C SER A 46 45.15 30.90 13.42
N HIS A 47 45.48 30.19 14.51
CA HIS A 47 44.63 29.11 15.02
C HIS A 47 43.33 29.62 15.67
N LEU A 48 43.39 30.77 16.37
CA LEU A 48 42.20 31.41 16.95
C LEU A 48 41.26 31.95 15.87
N GLN A 49 41.81 32.46 14.76
CA GLN A 49 41.01 32.88 13.61
C GLN A 49 40.32 31.68 12.94
N GLU A 50 41.03 30.57 12.74
CA GLU A 50 40.42 29.34 12.20
C GLU A 50 39.30 28.77 13.10
N LEU A 51 39.50 28.79 14.42
CA LEU A 51 38.50 28.33 15.38
C LEU A 51 37.25 29.23 15.36
N THR A 52 37.45 30.55 15.26
CA THR A 52 36.34 31.51 15.13
C THR A 52 35.55 31.28 13.85
N ILE A 53 36.23 31.13 12.70
CA ILE A 53 35.59 30.85 11.40
C ILE A 53 34.81 29.53 11.44
N LYS A 54 35.39 28.48 12.03
CA LYS A 54 34.71 27.18 12.18
C LYS A 54 33.47 27.29 13.08
N ASN A 55 33.53 28.11 14.14
CA ASN A 55 32.39 28.29 15.03
C ASN A 55 31.26 29.09 14.35
N GLU A 56 31.59 30.17 13.64
CA GLU A 56 30.61 30.95 12.86
C GLU A 56 29.93 30.10 11.78
N GLN A 57 30.69 29.26 11.06
CA GLN A 57 30.12 28.32 10.09
C GLN A 57 29.20 27.29 10.74
N LYS A 58 29.54 26.82 11.94
CA LYS A 58 28.70 25.89 12.69
C LYS A 58 27.39 26.55 13.13
N GLU A 59 27.45 27.77 13.63
CA GLU A 59 26.26 28.54 14.03
C GLU A 59 25.35 28.86 12.84
N ALA A 60 25.93 29.26 11.70
CA ALA A 60 25.17 29.49 10.47
C ALA A 60 24.45 28.22 9.98
N LYS A 61 25.13 27.06 10.01
CA LYS A 61 24.51 25.77 9.67
C LYS A 61 23.41 25.39 10.66
N MET A 62 23.61 25.64 11.95
CA MET A 62 22.62 25.34 12.98
C MET A 62 21.35 26.18 12.80
N MET A 63 21.51 27.47 12.52
CA MET A 63 20.40 28.39 12.20
C MET A 63 19.66 27.93 10.93
N SER A 64 20.38 27.62 9.85
CA SER A 64 19.79 27.11 8.61
C SER A 64 18.99 25.82 8.84
N LEU A 65 19.53 24.87 9.62
CA LEU A 65 18.83 23.64 9.98
C LEU A 65 17.59 23.90 10.84
N ALA A 66 17.62 24.90 11.73
CA ALA A 66 16.47 25.27 12.55
C ALA A 66 15.32 25.82 11.70
N PHE A 67 15.63 26.67 10.71
CA PHE A 67 14.63 27.15 9.74
C PHE A 67 14.07 26.00 8.90
N LEU A 68 14.95 25.15 8.35
CA LEU A 68 14.50 24.00 7.55
C LEU A 68 13.56 23.06 8.33
N ARG A 69 13.87 22.78 9.61
CA ARG A 69 13.05 21.90 10.45
C ARG A 69 11.68 22.50 10.76
N LYS A 70 11.55 23.82 10.72
CA LYS A 70 10.29 24.53 10.96
C LYS A 70 9.46 24.63 9.68
N ASP A 71 10.09 25.00 8.58
CA ASP A 71 9.37 25.41 7.36
C ASP A 71 9.09 24.22 6.43
N LEU A 72 10.02 23.26 6.33
CA LEU A 72 9.88 22.10 5.45
C LEU A 72 8.64 21.23 5.76
N PRO A 73 8.27 20.95 7.02
CA PRO A 73 7.04 20.21 7.31
C PRO A 73 5.77 20.96 6.90
N LEU A 74 5.79 22.30 6.99
CA LEU A 74 4.65 23.13 6.61
C LEU A 74 4.45 23.10 5.10
N GLU A 75 5.52 23.35 4.34
CA GLU A 75 5.51 23.30 2.87
C GLU A 75 5.09 21.92 2.36
N ALA A 76 5.67 20.85 2.92
CA ALA A 76 5.30 19.48 2.55
C ALA A 76 3.82 19.20 2.84
N THR A 77 3.30 19.66 3.98
CA THR A 77 1.88 19.46 4.33
C THR A 77 0.95 20.19 3.36
N GLU A 78 1.29 21.42 2.98
CA GLU A 78 0.53 22.20 2.01
C GLU A 78 0.53 21.54 0.62
N GLU A 79 1.70 21.07 0.16
CA GLU A 79 1.83 20.39 -1.12
C GLU A 79 1.03 19.07 -1.14
N PHE A 80 1.16 18.24 -0.09
CA PHE A 80 0.37 17.02 0.03
C PHE A 80 -1.13 17.30 0.09
N LYS A 81 -1.55 18.37 0.79
CA LYS A 81 -2.97 18.74 0.86
C LYS A 81 -3.50 19.15 -0.50
N CYS A 82 -2.78 19.98 -1.25
CA CYS A 82 -3.12 20.33 -2.63
C CYS A 82 -3.24 19.09 -3.52
N HIS A 83 -2.33 18.14 -3.38
CA HIS A 83 -2.36 16.91 -4.17
C HIS A 83 -3.55 16.01 -3.81
N ILE A 84 -3.86 15.89 -2.52
CA ILE A 84 -5.03 15.15 -2.02
C ILE A 84 -6.31 15.78 -2.56
N ASP A 85 -6.44 17.10 -2.52
CA ASP A 85 -7.63 17.80 -2.99
C ASP A 85 -7.81 17.67 -4.51
N PHE A 86 -6.72 17.73 -5.27
CA PHE A 86 -6.74 17.43 -6.71
C PHE A 86 -7.19 15.99 -7.01
N ILE A 87 -6.69 15.00 -6.27
CA ILE A 87 -7.11 13.60 -6.45
C ILE A 87 -8.59 13.43 -6.09
N LYS A 88 -9.08 14.07 -5.04
CA LYS A 88 -10.51 14.04 -4.68
C LYS A 88 -11.38 14.61 -5.80
N GLU A 89 -10.97 15.73 -6.40
CA GLU A 89 -11.67 16.33 -7.54
C GLU A 89 -11.69 15.39 -8.75
N GLN A 90 -10.58 14.70 -9.03
CA GLN A 90 -10.53 13.68 -10.08
C GLN A 90 -11.43 12.47 -9.79
N ILE A 91 -11.56 12.06 -8.53
CA ILE A 91 -12.46 10.96 -8.15
C ILE A 91 -13.91 11.40 -8.34
N GLU A 92 -14.30 12.58 -7.86
CA GLU A 92 -15.68 13.04 -8.00
C GLU A 92 -16.06 13.32 -9.45
N SER A 93 -15.21 13.95 -10.25
CA SER A 93 -15.47 14.13 -11.69
C SER A 93 -15.64 12.80 -12.43
N LYS A 94 -14.87 11.76 -12.09
CA LYS A 94 -15.05 10.41 -12.64
C LYS A 94 -16.33 9.74 -12.15
N LYS A 95 -16.71 9.96 -10.89
CA LYS A 95 -17.97 9.44 -10.33
C LYS A 95 -19.17 10.09 -11.00
N GLU A 96 -19.15 11.41 -11.23
CA GLU A 96 -20.15 12.13 -12.01
C GLU A 96 -20.21 11.63 -13.46
N ALA A 97 -19.07 11.42 -14.11
CA ALA A 97 -19.04 10.81 -15.45
C ALA A 97 -19.64 9.39 -15.46
N SER A 98 -19.40 8.59 -14.41
CA SER A 98 -19.95 7.23 -14.28
C SER A 98 -21.46 7.21 -13.99
N THR A 99 -21.98 8.15 -13.20
CA THR A 99 -23.42 8.29 -12.94
C THR A 99 -24.16 8.82 -14.17
N LEU A 100 -23.52 9.65 -15.00
CA LEU A 100 -24.01 10.00 -16.34
C LEU A 100 -23.98 8.82 -17.32
N GLN A 101 -22.97 7.94 -17.26
CA GLN A 101 -22.90 6.72 -18.10
C GLN A 101 -23.92 5.64 -17.72
N HIS A 102 -24.37 5.56 -16.46
CA HIS A 102 -25.47 4.68 -16.05
C HIS A 102 -26.85 5.12 -16.57
N ARG A 103 -26.95 6.28 -17.25
CA ARG A 103 -28.12 6.68 -18.05
C ARG A 103 -27.99 6.37 -19.53
N THR A 104 -27.05 5.51 -19.93
CA THR A 104 -26.97 5.08 -21.33
C THR A 104 -27.99 3.95 -21.64
N PRO A 105 -28.62 3.96 -22.83
CA PRO A 105 -29.70 3.04 -23.20
C PRO A 105 -29.30 1.55 -23.19
N LYS A 106 -28.00 1.25 -23.14
CA LYS A 106 -27.49 -0.14 -23.05
C LYS A 106 -27.80 -0.83 -21.73
N HIS A 107 -27.82 -0.10 -20.60
CA HIS A 107 -28.15 -0.72 -19.31
C HIS A 107 -29.63 -1.06 -19.20
N ARG A 108 -30.52 -0.20 -19.74
CA ARG A 108 -31.96 -0.46 -19.82
C ARG A 108 -32.26 -1.67 -20.70
N ALA A 109 -31.62 -1.76 -21.87
CA ALA A 109 -31.75 -2.92 -22.76
C ALA A 109 -31.30 -4.23 -22.10
N CYS A 110 -30.27 -4.20 -21.25
CA CYS A 110 -29.78 -5.40 -20.55
C CYS A 110 -30.74 -5.85 -19.43
N VAL A 111 -31.36 -4.90 -18.72
CA VAL A 111 -32.39 -5.20 -17.71
C VAL A 111 -33.68 -5.72 -18.38
N GLU A 112 -34.13 -5.09 -19.46
CA GLU A 112 -35.29 -5.54 -20.25
C GLU A 112 -35.06 -6.95 -20.85
N LEU A 113 -33.83 -7.29 -21.25
CA LEU A 113 -33.50 -8.63 -21.73
C LEU A 113 -33.60 -9.69 -20.62
N ASN A 114 -33.15 -9.36 -19.40
CA ASN A 114 -33.24 -10.28 -18.26
C ASN A 114 -34.70 -10.52 -17.84
N ASP A 115 -35.53 -9.47 -17.81
CA ASP A 115 -36.96 -9.60 -17.52
C ASP A 115 -37.68 -10.45 -18.59
N THR A 116 -37.24 -10.34 -19.84
CA THR A 116 -37.76 -11.15 -20.96
C THR A 116 -37.38 -12.62 -20.79
N ILE A 117 -36.11 -12.92 -20.47
CA ILE A 117 -35.63 -14.29 -20.23
C ILE A 117 -36.35 -14.92 -19.04
N GLU A 118 -36.53 -14.19 -17.94
CA GLU A 118 -37.22 -14.70 -16.76
C GLU A 118 -38.70 -15.02 -17.07
N ASN A 119 -39.36 -14.18 -17.86
CA ASN A 119 -40.73 -14.42 -18.30
C ASN A 119 -40.83 -15.63 -19.26
N GLU A 120 -39.88 -15.80 -20.18
CA GLU A 120 -39.82 -16.96 -21.07
C GLU A 120 -39.60 -18.28 -20.29
N ILE A 121 -38.72 -18.27 -19.28
CA ILE A 121 -38.50 -19.42 -18.39
C ILE A 121 -39.78 -19.78 -17.64
N ARG A 122 -40.52 -18.78 -17.15
CA ARG A 122 -41.80 -18.99 -16.46
C ARG A 122 -42.82 -19.64 -17.38
N ILE A 123 -43.01 -19.10 -18.59
CA ILE A 123 -43.94 -19.65 -19.59
C ILE A 123 -43.54 -21.08 -19.97
N ALA A 124 -42.25 -21.35 -20.15
CA ALA A 124 -41.74 -22.70 -20.44
C ALA A 124 -42.07 -23.68 -19.30
N ASN A 125 -41.89 -23.29 -18.05
CA ASN A 125 -42.20 -24.13 -16.89
C ASN A 125 -43.70 -24.42 -16.75
N GLU A 126 -44.55 -23.43 -17.01
CA GLU A 126 -46.01 -23.61 -17.04
C GLU A 126 -46.42 -24.60 -18.15
N ASN A 127 -45.83 -24.47 -19.33
CA ASN A 127 -46.08 -25.36 -20.46
C ASN A 127 -45.60 -26.79 -20.20
N ILE A 128 -44.41 -26.97 -19.61
CA ILE A 128 -43.89 -28.30 -19.23
C ILE A 128 -44.86 -28.99 -18.26
N THR A 129 -45.38 -28.25 -17.29
CA THR A 129 -46.35 -28.77 -16.31
C THR A 129 -47.64 -29.19 -17.01
N ALA A 130 -48.15 -28.36 -17.93
CA ALA A 130 -49.34 -28.68 -18.71
C ALA A 130 -49.15 -29.91 -19.62
N ILE A 131 -48.00 -30.02 -20.28
CA ILE A 131 -47.64 -31.17 -21.13
C ILE A 131 -47.55 -32.43 -20.28
N LYS A 132 -46.89 -32.39 -19.12
CA LYS A 132 -46.81 -33.52 -18.19
C LYS A 132 -48.19 -33.99 -17.76
N GLY A 133 -49.09 -33.07 -17.46
CA GLY A 133 -50.49 -33.38 -17.14
C GLY A 133 -51.23 -34.06 -18.30
N LYS A 134 -51.06 -33.55 -19.53
CA LYS A 134 -51.65 -34.19 -20.73
C LYS A 134 -51.09 -35.59 -20.95
N LEU A 135 -49.77 -35.77 -20.82
CA LEU A 135 -49.11 -37.06 -20.98
C LEU A 135 -49.60 -38.10 -19.96
N GLN A 136 -49.76 -37.67 -18.71
CA GLN A 136 -50.29 -38.52 -17.64
C GLN A 136 -51.74 -38.95 -17.92
N ARG A 137 -52.61 -38.05 -18.38
CA ARG A 137 -53.97 -38.42 -18.79
C ARG A 137 -53.99 -39.37 -19.98
N THR A 138 -53.15 -39.15 -20.98
CA THR A 138 -53.04 -40.07 -22.12
C THR A 138 -52.58 -41.44 -21.68
N LYS A 139 -51.63 -41.52 -20.73
CA LYS A 139 -51.18 -42.77 -20.12
C LYS A 139 -52.35 -43.48 -19.40
N GLU A 140 -53.10 -42.76 -18.57
CA GLU A 140 -54.26 -43.31 -17.85
C GLU A 140 -55.33 -43.84 -18.82
N VAL A 141 -55.64 -43.10 -19.88
CA VAL A 141 -56.60 -43.55 -20.92
C VAL A 141 -56.07 -44.76 -21.68
N ALA A 142 -54.78 -44.82 -22.00
CA ALA A 142 -54.17 -45.96 -22.66
C ALA A 142 -54.17 -47.21 -21.76
N GLU A 143 -53.85 -47.05 -20.48
CA GLU A 143 -53.92 -48.13 -19.48
C GLU A 143 -55.37 -48.58 -19.26
N GLU A 144 -56.33 -47.65 -19.20
CA GLU A 144 -57.75 -47.98 -19.08
C GLU A 144 -58.27 -48.70 -20.33
N ALA A 145 -57.89 -48.27 -21.52
CA ALA A 145 -58.21 -48.95 -22.78
C ALA A 145 -57.57 -50.34 -22.84
N PHE A 146 -56.32 -50.49 -22.38
CA PHE A 146 -55.62 -51.76 -22.28
C PHE A 146 -56.29 -52.70 -21.26
N ASN A 147 -56.70 -52.19 -20.10
CA ASN A 147 -57.38 -52.97 -19.07
C ASN A 147 -58.81 -53.36 -19.48
N LYS A 148 -59.51 -52.49 -20.21
CA LYS A 148 -60.84 -52.78 -20.80
C LYS A 148 -60.75 -53.76 -21.96
N SER A 149 -59.73 -53.68 -22.82
CA SER A 149 -59.51 -54.63 -23.92
C SER A 149 -58.96 -55.98 -23.42
N SER A 150 -58.22 -55.98 -22.31
CA SER A 150 -57.73 -57.19 -21.63
C SER A 150 -58.77 -57.80 -20.68
N GLY A 151 -59.98 -57.24 -20.62
CA GLY A 151 -61.10 -57.76 -19.84
C GLY A 151 -61.81 -58.91 -20.55
N ARG A 152 -61.41 -60.14 -20.20
CA ARG A 152 -62.10 -61.44 -20.44
C ARG A 152 -61.97 -62.04 -21.83
N PHE A 153 -60.92 -62.84 -22.09
CA PHE A 153 -61.04 -64.17 -22.72
C PHE A 153 -59.71 -64.95 -22.57
N LEU A 154 -59.77 -65.97 -21.69
CA LEU A 154 -59.04 -67.24 -21.74
C LEU A 154 -57.53 -67.25 -21.43
N LYS A 155 -57.18 -67.96 -20.35
CA LYS A 155 -55.88 -68.62 -20.21
C LYS A 155 -55.60 -69.38 -21.53
N PRO A 156 -54.41 -69.24 -22.14
CA PRO A 156 -54.08 -69.90 -23.42
C PRO A 156 -54.26 -71.43 -23.42
N LEU A 157 -54.32 -72.06 -22.25
CA LEU A 157 -54.40 -73.53 -22.10
C LEU A 157 -55.82 -74.11 -22.12
N GLU A 158 -56.87 -73.36 -21.77
CA GLU A 158 -58.23 -73.93 -21.70
C GLU A 158 -58.91 -74.04 -23.07
N TYR A 159 -58.45 -73.28 -24.07
CA TYR A 159 -58.99 -73.35 -25.44
C TYR A 159 -58.46 -74.56 -26.22
N ALA A 160 -57.19 -74.92 -25.99
CA ALA A 160 -56.61 -76.13 -26.60
C ALA A 160 -57.31 -77.39 -26.09
N GLU A 161 -57.61 -77.46 -24.80
CA GLU A 161 -58.22 -78.66 -24.19
C GLU A 161 -59.66 -78.92 -24.68
N LYS A 162 -60.42 -77.85 -24.99
CA LYS A 162 -61.77 -77.98 -25.57
C LYS A 162 -61.76 -78.28 -27.07
N PHE A 163 -60.76 -77.80 -27.81
CA PHE A 163 -60.62 -78.09 -29.24
C PHE A 163 -60.35 -79.58 -29.50
N PHE A 164 -59.51 -80.22 -28.67
CA PHE A 164 -59.19 -81.65 -28.80
C PHE A 164 -60.26 -82.62 -28.24
N ARG A 165 -61.30 -82.13 -27.54
CA ARG A 165 -62.43 -82.97 -27.12
C ARG A 165 -63.53 -83.10 -28.18
N CYS A 166 -63.52 -82.26 -29.21
CA CYS A 166 -64.53 -82.24 -30.27
C CYS A 166 -64.01 -82.78 -31.62
N ILE A 167 -62.78 -83.31 -31.65
CA ILE A 167 -62.22 -84.14 -32.73
C ILE A 167 -62.13 -85.57 -32.20
#